data_AF-H0WCT9-F1
#
_entry.id   AF-H0WCT9-F1
#
_cell.length_a   1.000
_cell.length_b   1.000
_cell.length_c   1.000
_cell.angle_alpha   90.00
_cell.angle_beta   90.00
_cell.angle_gamma   90.00
#
_symmetry.space_group_name_H-M   'P 1'
#
loop_
_entity.id
_entity.type
_entity.pdbx_description
1 polymer ?
#
loop_
_entity_poly.entity_id
_entity_poly.type
_entity_poly.pdbx_seq_one_letter_code
_entity_poly.pdbx_strand_id
1 'polypeptide(L)'
;MVFGRGPLSLRSLAALGAACASRGLGSPPLLGILLHHTDLRKSVTVEQGLKVYGGDDRIGALTDKVTHLSTLQVGSLNIKCLSTPCHTSGHICYFVTKPGGSEPPAVFTGDTLFVAGCGKFFEGTADEMYKALLQVLGRLPPDTRVYCGHEYTINNLKFARHVEPSNKAIQEKLAWAKEKYANGEPTVPSTLAEEFTYNPFMRVREKTVQQHAGEIDPVTTMRVIRREKDQFKVPRD
;
A
#
# COMPACT_ATOMS: atom_id res chain seq x y z
N MET A 1 10.84 5.50 -3.97
CA MET A 1 10.20 5.49 -2.64
C MET A 1 10.96 4.55 -1.71
N VAL A 2 10.96 4.83 -0.41
CA VAL A 2 11.74 4.06 0.59
C VAL A 2 10.79 3.16 1.37
N PHE A 3 11.03 1.85 1.32
CA PHE A 3 10.26 0.85 2.07
C PHE A 3 10.82 0.68 3.49
N GLY A 4 9.94 0.38 4.45
CA GLY A 4 10.24 0.42 5.89
C GLY A 4 10.96 -0.82 6.44
N ARG A 5 11.92 -0.58 7.34
CA ARG A 5 12.72 -1.54 8.14
C ARG A 5 13.41 -2.71 7.41
N GLY A 6 14.65 -2.42 7.04
CA GLY A 6 15.79 -3.35 7.03
C GLY A 6 17.09 -2.54 6.90
N PRO A 7 18.29 -3.15 6.94
CA PRO A 7 19.52 -2.49 6.45
C PRO A 7 19.42 -2.09 4.96
N LEU A 8 18.36 -2.57 4.31
CA LEU A 8 17.85 -2.12 3.02
C LEU A 8 17.44 -0.64 2.98
N SER A 9 16.93 0.03 4.01
CA SER A 9 16.32 1.38 3.81
C SER A 9 17.29 2.46 3.31
N LEU A 10 18.51 2.51 3.86
CA LEU A 10 19.59 3.37 3.37
C LEU A 10 20.17 2.86 2.04
N ARG A 11 20.27 1.54 1.85
CA ARG A 11 20.65 0.94 0.57
C ARG A 11 19.59 1.19 -0.52
N SER A 12 18.33 1.37 -0.18
CA SER A 12 17.21 1.61 -1.10
C SER A 12 17.24 3.03 -1.65
N LEU A 13 17.69 4.03 -0.89
CA LEU A 13 17.93 5.37 -1.44
C LEU A 13 19.03 5.33 -2.50
N ALA A 14 20.17 4.71 -2.18
CA ALA A 14 21.28 4.55 -3.13
C ALA A 14 20.92 3.66 -4.33
N ALA A 15 20.24 2.53 -4.12
CA ALA A 15 19.81 1.61 -5.18
C ALA A 15 18.71 2.22 -6.05
N LEU A 16 17.79 3.03 -5.50
CA LEU A 16 16.81 3.77 -6.30
C LEU A 16 17.51 4.84 -7.15
N GLY A 17 18.46 5.59 -6.58
CA GLY A 17 19.30 6.53 -7.34
C GLY A 17 20.05 5.85 -8.49
N ALA A 18 20.71 4.72 -8.21
CA ALA A 18 21.40 3.92 -9.22
C ALA A 18 20.45 3.34 -10.29
N ALA A 19 19.24 2.93 -9.90
CA ALA A 19 18.21 2.41 -10.82
C ALA A 19 17.54 3.51 -11.67
N CYS A 20 17.54 4.76 -11.21
CA CYS A 20 17.14 5.91 -12.03
C CYS A 20 18.23 6.25 -13.05
N ALA A 21 19.47 6.37 -12.57
CA ALA A 21 20.63 6.68 -13.41
C ALA A 21 20.85 5.63 -14.52
N SER A 22 20.72 4.34 -14.21
CA SER A 22 20.88 3.25 -15.20
C SER A 22 19.77 3.17 -16.25
N ARG A 23 18.67 3.91 -16.08
CA ARG A 23 17.54 3.97 -17.02
C ARG A 23 17.49 5.25 -17.84
N GLY A 24 18.54 6.08 -17.81
CA GLY A 24 18.57 7.36 -18.53
C GLY A 24 17.58 8.41 -18.00
N LEU A 25 16.96 8.16 -16.85
CA LEU A 25 16.18 9.15 -16.11
C LEU A 25 17.19 10.05 -15.38
N GLY A 26 17.55 11.17 -16.02
CA GLY A 26 18.46 12.14 -15.43
C GLY A 26 17.98 12.61 -14.05
N SER A 27 18.93 12.89 -13.16
CA SER A 27 18.68 13.57 -11.88
C SER A 27 18.05 14.97 -12.13
N PRO A 28 17.18 15.53 -11.26
CA PRO A 28 16.46 14.98 -10.09
C PRO A 28 14.95 14.76 -10.45
N PRO A 29 13.94 14.63 -9.55
CA PRO A 29 13.92 14.63 -8.08
C PRO A 29 13.12 13.44 -7.49
N LEU A 30 13.52 12.20 -7.74
CA LEU A 30 12.78 10.99 -7.34
C LEU A 30 12.85 10.63 -5.82
N LEU A 31 13.25 11.58 -4.99
CA LEU A 31 13.54 11.45 -3.55
C LEU A 31 12.73 12.49 -2.77
N GLY A 32 11.75 12.04 -1.98
CA GLY A 32 10.92 12.95 -1.16
C GLY A 32 9.47 12.53 -0.94
N ILE A 33 8.96 11.53 -1.67
CA ILE A 33 7.67 10.91 -1.33
C ILE A 33 7.91 9.89 -0.21
N LEU A 34 7.69 10.34 1.02
CA LEU A 34 7.93 9.58 2.24
C LEU A 34 6.60 9.16 2.88
N LEU A 35 6.51 7.89 3.25
CA LEU A 35 5.36 7.32 3.95
C LEU A 35 5.49 7.61 5.45
N HIS A 36 4.39 8.00 6.09
CA HIS A 36 4.35 8.13 7.54
C HIS A 36 4.23 6.75 8.20
N HIS A 37 5.34 6.27 8.78
CA HIS A 37 5.34 5.25 9.80
C HIS A 37 6.36 5.58 10.89
N THR A 38 6.12 5.05 12.09
CA THR A 38 6.83 5.32 13.37
C THR A 38 8.36 5.24 13.37
N ASP A 39 8.98 4.68 12.33
CA ASP A 39 10.44 4.47 12.24
C ASP A 39 11.24 5.62 11.65
N LEU A 40 10.62 6.52 10.88
CA LEU A 40 11.33 7.64 10.23
C LEU A 40 11.57 8.84 11.17
N ARG A 41 11.38 8.64 12.48
CA ARG A 41 11.69 9.62 13.54
C ARG A 41 13.19 9.89 13.73
N LYS A 42 14.08 9.22 12.99
CA LYS A 42 15.53 9.43 13.06
C LYS A 42 16.10 9.89 11.71
N SER A 43 16.38 11.19 11.65
CA SER A 43 17.37 11.84 10.77
C SER A 43 17.38 11.39 9.31
N VAL A 44 16.53 12.02 8.49
CA VAL A 44 16.84 12.19 7.06
C VAL A 44 17.62 13.50 6.94
N THR A 45 18.91 13.43 6.62
CA THR A 45 19.65 14.60 6.13
C THR A 45 19.19 14.86 4.70
N VAL A 46 18.20 15.74 4.55
CA VAL A 46 17.68 16.13 3.24
C VAL A 46 18.73 16.99 2.55
N GLU A 47 19.17 16.59 1.34
CA GLU A 47 20.03 17.43 0.50
C GLU A 47 19.34 18.77 0.20
N GLN A 48 20.10 19.86 0.23
CA GLN A 48 19.56 21.20 0.02
C GLN A 48 18.83 21.29 -1.33
N GLY A 49 17.54 21.66 -1.30
CA GLY A 49 16.70 21.82 -2.49
C GLY A 49 15.75 20.65 -2.80
N LEU A 50 15.82 19.53 -2.08
CA LEU A 50 14.82 18.46 -2.20
C LEU A 50 13.47 18.87 -1.56
N LYS A 51 12.37 18.49 -2.22
CA LYS A 51 11.01 18.65 -1.68
C LYS A 51 10.53 17.36 -1.00
N VAL A 52 10.05 17.48 0.22
CA VAL A 52 9.45 16.40 1.00
C VAL A 52 7.94 16.64 1.09
N TYR A 53 7.16 15.73 0.48
CA TYR A 53 5.70 15.81 0.43
C TYR A 53 5.06 14.86 1.45
N GLY A 54 3.97 15.29 2.08
CA GLY A 54 3.24 14.49 3.05
C GLY A 54 1.97 15.15 3.59
N GLY A 55 1.07 14.34 4.16
CA GLY A 55 -0.23 14.81 4.67
C GLY A 55 -0.26 15.23 6.14
N ASP A 56 0.88 15.14 6.84
CA ASP A 56 0.93 15.16 8.30
C ASP A 56 2.11 15.99 8.81
N ASP A 57 1.86 16.92 9.75
CA ASP A 57 2.90 17.79 10.34
C ASP A 57 3.92 17.01 11.18
N ARG A 58 3.62 15.75 11.51
CA ARG A 58 4.53 14.83 12.20
C ARG A 58 5.63 14.25 11.29
N ILE A 59 5.60 14.54 9.98
CA ILE A 59 6.61 14.09 9.01
C ILE A 59 7.88 14.93 9.16
N GLY A 60 8.99 14.26 9.49
CA GLY A 60 10.30 14.90 9.61
C GLY A 60 10.76 15.52 8.29
N ALA A 61 11.24 16.77 8.36
CA ALA A 61 11.70 17.56 7.22
C ALA A 61 10.65 17.80 6.10
N LEU A 62 9.36 17.75 6.43
CA LEU A 62 8.28 18.14 5.51
C LEU A 62 8.48 19.57 4.96
N THR A 63 8.45 19.74 3.64
CA THR A 63 8.54 21.05 2.96
C THR A 63 7.22 21.46 2.32
N ASP A 64 6.48 20.48 1.77
CA ASP A 64 5.28 20.69 0.97
C ASP A 64 4.14 19.82 1.52
N LYS A 65 3.33 20.37 2.43
CA LYS A 65 2.16 19.65 2.97
C LYS A 65 1.10 19.49 1.87
N VAL A 66 0.62 18.27 1.67
CA VAL A 66 -0.40 17.91 0.67
C VAL A 66 -1.69 17.43 1.33
N THR A 67 -2.80 17.56 0.61
CA THR A 67 -4.13 17.10 1.05
C THR A 67 -4.78 16.22 -0.03
N HIS A 68 -6.00 15.74 0.23
CA HIS A 68 -6.74 14.94 -0.74
C HIS A 68 -6.91 15.72 -2.06
N LEU A 69 -6.60 15.06 -3.19
CA LEU A 69 -6.57 15.61 -4.56
C LEU A 69 -5.51 16.67 -4.86
N SER A 70 -4.57 16.97 -3.95
CA SER A 70 -3.37 17.75 -4.33
C SER A 70 -2.60 17.04 -5.46
N THR A 71 -2.10 17.79 -6.43
CA THR A 71 -1.34 17.25 -7.57
C THR A 71 0.08 17.80 -7.61
N LEU A 72 1.04 16.95 -7.94
CA LEU A 72 2.45 17.28 -8.11
C LEU A 72 3.01 16.58 -9.35
N GLN A 73 4.09 17.11 -9.92
CA GLN A 73 4.73 16.56 -11.12
C GLN A 73 6.15 16.10 -10.81
N VAL A 74 6.57 14.99 -11.45
CA VAL A 74 7.92 14.41 -11.36
C VAL A 74 8.38 14.10 -12.77
N GLY A 75 9.11 15.04 -13.39
CA GLY A 75 9.40 14.97 -14.83
C GLY A 75 8.10 14.99 -15.65
N SER A 76 7.90 13.98 -16.49
CA SER A 76 6.66 13.80 -17.26
C SER A 76 5.56 13.02 -16.53
N LEU A 77 5.77 12.63 -15.27
CA LEU A 77 4.79 11.91 -14.46
C LEU A 77 3.90 12.89 -13.68
N ASN A 78 2.60 12.63 -13.70
CA ASN A 78 1.61 13.31 -12.86
C ASN A 78 1.33 12.44 -11.62
N ILE A 79 1.32 13.05 -10.44
CA ILE A 79 1.08 12.37 -9.17
C ILE A 79 -0.09 13.06 -8.45
N LYS A 80 -1.14 12.31 -8.17
CA LYS A 80 -2.31 12.73 -7.40
C LYS A 80 -2.23 12.16 -5.98
N CYS A 81 -2.30 13.03 -4.99
CA CYS A 81 -2.33 12.69 -3.58
C CYS A 81 -3.75 12.26 -3.19
N LEU A 82 -3.86 11.07 -2.59
CA LEU A 82 -5.12 10.48 -2.18
C LEU A 82 -5.06 10.26 -0.66
N SER A 83 -5.69 11.15 0.11
CA SER A 83 -5.80 10.95 1.55
C SER A 83 -6.61 9.69 1.87
N THR A 84 -6.05 8.84 2.73
CA THR A 84 -6.56 7.53 3.13
C THR A 84 -6.41 7.36 4.65
N PRO A 85 -7.02 8.25 5.47
CA PRO A 85 -6.94 8.16 6.92
C PRO A 85 -7.48 6.82 7.39
N CYS A 86 -6.79 6.20 8.35
CA CYS A 86 -7.26 5.11 9.24
C CYS A 86 -6.06 4.48 9.94
N HIS A 87 -5.06 4.09 9.13
CA HIS A 87 -3.83 3.53 9.66
C HIS A 87 -3.11 4.58 10.52
N THR A 88 -2.85 5.74 9.91
CA THR A 88 -2.57 7.01 10.58
C THR A 88 -3.56 8.05 10.05
N SER A 89 -3.80 9.13 10.79
CA SER A 89 -4.77 10.16 10.41
C SER A 89 -4.32 11.00 9.20
N GLY A 90 -3.01 11.26 9.05
CA GLY A 90 -2.44 11.99 7.92
C GLY A 90 -1.94 11.13 6.76
N HIS A 91 -2.43 9.89 6.60
CA HIS A 91 -1.96 8.98 5.56
C HIS A 91 -2.37 9.45 4.14
N ILE A 92 -1.41 9.40 3.21
CA ILE A 92 -1.57 9.74 1.79
C ILE A 92 -1.06 8.57 0.93
N CYS A 93 -1.93 8.03 0.08
CA CYS A 93 -1.53 7.22 -1.08
C CYS A 93 -1.18 8.12 -2.27
N TYR A 94 -0.23 7.72 -3.11
CA TYR A 94 0.21 8.49 -4.26
C TYR A 94 -0.10 7.75 -5.56
N PHE A 95 -1.06 8.26 -6.34
CA PHE A 95 -1.46 7.71 -7.63
C PHE A 95 -0.69 8.40 -8.76
N VAL A 96 0.12 7.62 -9.49
CA VAL A 96 1.08 8.08 -10.50
C VAL A 96 0.61 7.66 -11.88
N THR A 97 0.55 8.63 -12.80
CA THR A 97 0.19 8.42 -14.21
C THR A 97 1.18 9.12 -15.13
N LYS A 98 1.23 8.71 -16.39
CA LYS A 98 1.99 9.35 -17.46
C LYS A 98 0.99 9.86 -18.52
N PRO A 99 0.63 11.15 -18.53
CA PRO A 99 -0.31 11.70 -19.50
C PRO A 99 0.12 11.41 -20.94
N GLY A 100 -0.80 10.89 -21.76
CA GLY A 100 -0.51 10.47 -23.14
C GLY A 100 0.30 9.17 -23.28
N GLY A 101 0.66 8.51 -22.18
CA GLY A 101 1.29 7.18 -22.20
C GLY A 101 0.25 6.05 -22.27
N SER A 102 0.68 4.89 -22.80
CA SER A 102 -0.09 3.64 -22.82
C SER A 102 0.23 2.69 -21.66
N GLU A 103 1.12 3.09 -20.75
CA GLU A 103 1.53 2.29 -19.59
C GLU A 103 0.45 2.34 -18.48
N PRO A 104 0.09 1.18 -17.86
CA PRO A 104 -0.80 1.15 -16.71
C PRO A 104 -0.30 2.04 -15.56
N PRO A 105 -1.20 2.74 -14.86
CA PRO A 105 -0.84 3.62 -13.75
C PRO A 105 -0.34 2.82 -12.54
N ALA A 106 0.26 3.52 -11.57
CA ALA A 106 0.71 2.94 -10.32
C ALA A 106 0.10 3.68 -9.12
N VAL A 107 -0.13 2.98 -8.02
CA VAL A 107 -0.50 3.57 -6.74
C VAL A 107 0.42 3.06 -5.63
N PHE A 108 1.03 4.01 -4.92
CA PHE A 108 1.86 3.71 -3.76
C PHE A 108 1.00 3.88 -2.52
N THR A 109 0.74 2.78 -1.82
CA THR A 109 -0.31 2.68 -0.81
C THR A 109 0.18 2.67 0.62
N GLY A 110 1.50 2.54 0.81
CA GLY A 110 2.13 2.35 2.12
C GLY A 110 1.37 1.29 2.93
N ASP A 111 0.96 1.69 4.13
CA ASP A 111 0.28 0.83 5.09
C ASP A 111 -1.24 0.92 5.07
N THR A 112 -1.86 1.59 4.08
CA THR A 112 -3.32 1.52 3.89
C THR A 112 -3.70 0.17 3.29
N LEU A 113 -3.18 -0.14 2.09
CA LEU A 113 -3.45 -1.37 1.33
C LEU A 113 -2.15 -2.14 1.15
N PHE A 114 -2.13 -3.41 1.54
CA PHE A 114 -1.08 -4.38 1.22
C PHE A 114 -1.59 -5.40 0.22
N VAL A 115 -0.69 -6.13 -0.44
CA VAL A 115 -1.09 -7.33 -1.18
C VAL A 115 -1.81 -8.30 -0.22
N ALA A 116 -3.07 -8.60 -0.54
CA ALA A 116 -4.00 -9.41 0.25
C ALA A 116 -4.30 -8.92 1.69
N GLY A 117 -3.96 -7.67 2.04
CA GLY A 117 -4.16 -7.15 3.39
C GLY A 117 -4.42 -5.65 3.48
N CYS A 118 -4.54 -5.14 4.70
CA CYS A 118 -4.55 -3.72 5.02
C CYS A 118 -3.79 -3.44 6.32
N GLY A 119 -3.50 -2.17 6.61
CA GLY A 119 -2.92 -1.73 7.87
C GLY A 119 -3.76 -2.06 9.10
N LYS A 120 -3.12 -2.05 10.27
CA LYS A 120 -3.84 -1.94 11.55
C LYS A 120 -4.47 -0.56 11.67
N PHE A 121 -5.60 -0.44 12.36
CA PHE A 121 -6.32 0.84 12.49
C PHE A 121 -5.82 1.54 13.77
N PHE A 122 -4.61 2.13 13.75
CA PHE A 122 -4.04 2.74 14.95
C PHE A 122 -4.65 4.10 15.29
N GLU A 123 -5.02 4.88 14.27
CA GLU A 123 -5.52 6.26 14.44
C GLU A 123 -6.87 6.47 13.73
N GLY A 124 -7.69 5.42 13.61
CA GLY A 124 -8.97 5.51 12.92
C GLY A 124 -9.81 4.24 12.99
N THR A 125 -10.79 4.17 12.10
CA THR A 125 -11.96 3.29 12.21
C THR A 125 -12.15 2.36 11.00
N ALA A 126 -13.04 1.37 11.15
CA ALA A 126 -13.43 0.48 10.06
C ALA A 126 -14.16 1.21 8.91
N ASP A 127 -14.90 2.27 9.21
CA ASP A 127 -15.55 3.11 8.19
C ASP A 127 -14.51 3.89 7.38
N GLU A 128 -13.48 4.43 8.03
CA GLU A 128 -12.38 5.12 7.36
C GLU A 128 -11.55 4.17 6.48
N MET A 129 -11.22 2.96 6.96
CA MET A 129 -10.56 1.96 6.10
C MET A 129 -11.46 1.54 4.94
N TYR A 130 -12.77 1.35 5.16
CA TYR A 130 -13.72 1.06 4.10
C TYR A 130 -13.78 2.18 3.05
N LYS A 131 -13.80 3.45 3.46
CA LYS A 131 -13.73 4.61 2.56
C LYS A 131 -12.40 4.63 1.79
N ALA A 132 -11.27 4.47 2.48
CA ALA A 132 -9.95 4.44 1.87
C ALA A 132 -9.83 3.32 0.81
N LEU A 133 -10.22 2.10 1.14
CA LEU A 133 -10.09 0.94 0.27
C LEU A 133 -11.14 0.89 -0.84
N LEU A 134 -12.43 1.11 -0.54
CA LEU A 134 -13.53 0.88 -1.49
C LEU A 134 -14.06 2.15 -2.18
N GLN A 135 -13.78 3.35 -1.65
CA GLN A 135 -14.30 4.61 -2.20
C GLN A 135 -13.21 5.55 -2.74
N VAL A 136 -11.96 5.38 -2.29
CA VAL A 136 -10.79 6.11 -2.80
C VAL A 136 -9.95 5.21 -3.71
N LEU A 137 -9.29 4.18 -3.18
CA LEU A 137 -8.40 3.31 -3.96
C LEU A 137 -9.17 2.42 -4.94
N GLY A 138 -10.25 1.78 -4.50
CA GLY A 138 -11.09 0.89 -5.32
C GLY A 138 -11.89 1.57 -6.44
N ARG A 139 -11.75 2.89 -6.62
CA ARG A 139 -12.29 3.65 -7.76
C ARG A 139 -11.23 4.02 -8.81
N LEU A 140 -9.96 3.70 -8.58
CA LEU A 140 -8.89 3.83 -9.57
C LEU A 140 -9.03 2.74 -10.66
N PRO A 141 -8.37 2.89 -11.82
CA PRO A 141 -8.40 1.88 -12.88
C PRO A 141 -8.01 0.48 -12.38
N PRO A 142 -8.67 -0.60 -12.82
CA PRO A 142 -8.45 -1.95 -12.30
C PRO A 142 -7.03 -2.48 -12.55
N ASP A 143 -6.38 -2.03 -13.62
CA ASP A 143 -5.00 -2.33 -14.00
C ASP A 143 -3.94 -1.53 -13.22
N THR A 144 -4.35 -0.64 -12.31
CA THR A 144 -3.43 0.14 -11.47
C THR A 144 -2.55 -0.80 -10.65
N ARG A 145 -1.22 -0.67 -10.81
CA ARG A 145 -0.21 -1.43 -10.07
C ARG A 145 -0.10 -0.94 -8.63
N VAL A 146 -0.24 -1.83 -7.66
CA VAL A 146 -0.21 -1.53 -6.22
C VAL A 146 1.19 -1.77 -5.66
N TYR A 147 1.79 -0.74 -5.06
CA TYR A 147 3.09 -0.79 -4.38
C TYR A 147 2.93 -0.42 -2.90
N CYS A 148 2.89 -1.44 -2.05
CA CYS A 148 2.59 -1.31 -0.62
C CYS A 148 3.84 -1.30 0.28
N GLY A 149 3.70 -0.81 1.53
CA GLY A 149 4.82 -0.49 2.42
C GLY A 149 5.69 -1.66 2.88
N HIS A 150 5.14 -2.88 2.92
CA HIS A 150 5.77 -4.05 3.55
C HIS A 150 5.52 -5.36 2.80
N GLU A 151 6.48 -6.29 2.90
CA GLU A 151 6.39 -7.67 2.40
C GLU A 151 5.66 -8.56 3.42
N TYR A 152 4.33 -8.44 3.45
CA TYR A 152 3.44 -9.22 4.35
C TYR A 152 2.58 -10.25 3.60
N THR A 153 2.81 -10.43 2.30
CA THR A 153 1.88 -11.08 1.36
C THR A 153 1.54 -12.52 1.74
N ILE A 154 2.53 -13.34 2.10
CA ILE A 154 2.29 -14.72 2.53
C ILE A 154 1.39 -14.77 3.78
N ASN A 155 1.66 -13.96 4.80
CA ASN A 155 0.90 -13.95 6.04
C ASN A 155 -0.50 -13.35 5.86
N ASN A 156 -0.63 -12.38 4.95
CA ASN A 156 -1.91 -11.83 4.52
C ASN A 156 -2.77 -12.89 3.82
N LEU A 157 -2.20 -13.63 2.86
CA LEU A 157 -2.88 -14.70 2.13
C LEU A 157 -3.20 -15.91 3.02
N LYS A 158 -2.38 -16.23 4.02
CA LYS A 158 -2.73 -17.25 5.04
C LYS A 158 -3.98 -16.86 5.85
N PHE A 159 -4.15 -15.59 6.19
CA PHE A 159 -5.38 -15.09 6.81
C PHE A 159 -6.55 -15.05 5.81
N ALA A 160 -6.32 -14.60 4.57
CA ALA A 160 -7.35 -14.61 3.53
C ALA A 160 -7.89 -16.04 3.28
N ARG A 161 -7.02 -17.05 3.29
CA ARG A 161 -7.37 -18.49 3.16
C ARG A 161 -8.19 -18.99 4.34
N HIS A 162 -8.05 -18.39 5.52
CA HIS A 162 -8.88 -18.68 6.69
C HIS A 162 -10.28 -18.06 6.55
N VAL A 163 -10.38 -16.83 6.01
CA VAL A 163 -11.66 -16.14 5.76
C VAL A 163 -12.45 -16.73 4.58
N GLU A 164 -11.78 -17.15 3.51
CA GLU A 164 -12.41 -17.74 2.31
C GLU A 164 -11.69 -19.02 1.86
N PRO A 165 -11.82 -20.15 2.58
CA PRO A 165 -11.06 -21.37 2.31
C PRO A 165 -11.27 -21.95 0.90
N SER A 166 -12.45 -21.74 0.31
CA SER A 166 -12.80 -22.21 -1.05
C SER A 166 -12.39 -21.26 -2.18
N ASN A 167 -11.85 -20.08 -1.89
CA ASN A 167 -11.48 -19.10 -2.92
C ASN A 167 -10.13 -19.48 -3.57
N LYS A 168 -10.20 -19.95 -4.82
CA LYS A 168 -9.03 -20.41 -5.59
C LYS A 168 -7.98 -19.33 -5.83
N ALA A 169 -8.38 -18.07 -6.05
CA ALA A 169 -7.45 -16.97 -6.30
C ALA A 169 -6.50 -16.74 -5.11
N ILE A 170 -6.98 -16.95 -3.87
CA ILE A 170 -6.15 -16.91 -2.66
C ILE A 170 -5.13 -18.05 -2.66
N GLN A 171 -5.55 -19.26 -3.02
CA GLN A 171 -4.68 -20.45 -3.02
C GLN A 171 -3.57 -20.32 -4.07
N GLU A 172 -3.92 -19.90 -5.29
CA GLU A 172 -3.00 -19.66 -6.40
C GLU A 172 -2.02 -18.53 -6.08
N LYS A 173 -2.51 -17.39 -5.56
CA LYS A 173 -1.64 -16.26 -5.17
C LYS A 173 -0.73 -16.63 -3.99
N LEU A 174 -1.17 -17.50 -3.06
CA LEU A 174 -0.34 -17.99 -1.95
C LEU A 174 0.79 -18.91 -2.43
N ALA A 175 0.51 -19.80 -3.40
CA ALA A 175 1.54 -20.64 -4.01
C ALA A 175 2.60 -19.77 -4.71
N TRP A 176 2.15 -18.83 -5.56
CA TRP A 176 3.02 -17.85 -6.22
C TRP A 176 3.86 -17.02 -5.24
N ALA A 177 3.26 -16.54 -4.14
CA ALA A 177 3.97 -15.74 -3.14
C ALA A 177 5.05 -16.56 -2.41
N LYS A 178 4.82 -17.85 -2.16
CA LYS A 178 5.83 -18.76 -1.59
C LYS A 178 6.98 -19.01 -2.56
N GLU A 179 6.71 -19.16 -3.85
CA GLU A 179 7.74 -19.28 -4.89
C GLU A 179 8.60 -18.01 -4.99
N LYS A 180 7.97 -16.82 -5.06
CA LYS A 180 8.68 -15.53 -5.04
C LYS A 180 9.60 -15.40 -3.83
N TYR A 181 9.09 -15.70 -2.64
CA TYR A 181 9.88 -15.67 -1.40
C TYR A 181 11.05 -16.67 -1.42
N ALA A 182 10.85 -17.89 -1.93
CA ALA A 182 11.92 -18.88 -2.06
C ALA A 182 13.04 -18.42 -3.01
N ASN A 183 12.70 -17.66 -4.06
CA ASN A 183 13.65 -17.07 -5.00
C ASN A 183 14.24 -15.72 -4.54
N GLY A 184 13.85 -15.21 -3.36
CA GLY A 184 14.29 -13.91 -2.85
C GLY A 184 13.69 -12.71 -3.59
N GLU A 185 12.60 -12.91 -4.34
CA GLU A 185 11.92 -11.87 -5.12
C GLU A 185 10.78 -11.21 -4.33
N PRO A 186 10.57 -9.88 -4.47
CA PRO A 186 9.41 -9.21 -3.91
C PRO A 186 8.08 -9.70 -4.50
N THR A 187 7.01 -9.65 -3.70
CA THR A 187 5.64 -9.94 -4.15
C THR A 187 4.87 -8.71 -4.65
N VAL A 188 5.54 -7.56 -4.76
CA VAL A 188 5.00 -6.32 -5.36
C VAL A 188 5.52 -6.12 -6.79
N PRO A 189 4.73 -5.52 -7.70
CA PRO A 189 3.36 -5.07 -7.49
C PRO A 189 2.32 -6.18 -7.65
N SER A 190 1.14 -5.99 -7.04
CA SER A 190 -0.13 -6.55 -7.51
C SER A 190 -0.89 -5.51 -8.35
N THR A 191 -2.13 -5.81 -8.74
CA THR A 191 -3.07 -4.85 -9.35
C THR A 191 -4.34 -4.72 -8.50
N LEU A 192 -5.06 -3.60 -8.63
CA LEU A 192 -6.34 -3.44 -7.91
C LEU A 192 -7.37 -4.51 -8.30
N ALA A 193 -7.39 -4.93 -9.57
CA ALA A 193 -8.22 -6.04 -10.04
C ALA A 193 -7.93 -7.33 -9.27
N GLU A 194 -6.64 -7.67 -9.10
CA GLU A 194 -6.22 -8.83 -8.29
C GLU A 194 -6.63 -8.70 -6.83
N GLU A 195 -6.46 -7.54 -6.19
CA GLU A 195 -6.84 -7.36 -4.78
C GLU A 195 -8.34 -7.64 -4.54
N PHE A 196 -9.22 -7.27 -5.48
CA PHE A 196 -10.64 -7.61 -5.39
C PHE A 196 -10.92 -9.14 -5.48
N THR A 197 -9.98 -9.96 -5.93
CA THR A 197 -10.13 -11.43 -6.01
C THR A 197 -9.74 -12.15 -4.73
N TYR A 198 -8.77 -11.65 -3.96
CA TYR A 198 -8.18 -12.37 -2.81
C TYR A 198 -8.02 -11.57 -1.51
N ASN A 199 -8.16 -10.25 -1.52
CA ASN A 199 -7.95 -9.43 -0.31
C ASN A 199 -9.25 -9.32 0.50
N PRO A 200 -9.37 -9.91 1.69
CA PRO A 200 -10.63 -9.93 2.44
C PRO A 200 -11.11 -8.52 2.81
N PHE A 201 -10.19 -7.54 2.94
CA PHE A 201 -10.54 -6.15 3.23
C PHE A 201 -11.09 -5.39 2.01
N MET A 202 -10.66 -5.75 0.79
CA MET A 202 -11.27 -5.26 -0.46
C MET A 202 -12.58 -5.98 -0.79
N ARG A 203 -12.83 -7.13 -0.14
CA ARG A 203 -13.96 -8.04 -0.39
C ARG A 203 -15.05 -8.00 0.69
N VAL A 204 -15.07 -7.00 1.56
CA VAL A 204 -16.09 -6.86 2.64
C VAL A 204 -17.55 -6.68 2.17
N ARG A 205 -17.77 -6.52 0.86
CA ARG A 205 -19.11 -6.54 0.22
C ARG A 205 -19.53 -7.93 -0.28
N GLU A 206 -18.60 -8.89 -0.32
CA GLU A 206 -18.85 -10.23 -0.80
C GLU A 206 -19.56 -11.05 0.28
N LYS A 207 -20.63 -11.75 -0.11
CA LYS A 207 -21.45 -12.55 0.83
C LYS A 207 -20.62 -13.59 1.59
N THR A 208 -19.57 -14.13 0.99
CA THR A 208 -18.64 -15.09 1.62
C THR A 208 -17.89 -14.48 2.80
N VAL A 209 -17.32 -13.28 2.62
CA VAL A 209 -16.59 -12.56 3.69
C VAL A 209 -17.54 -12.07 4.77
N GLN A 210 -18.73 -11.62 4.38
CA GLN A 210 -19.81 -11.22 5.29
C GLN A 210 -20.29 -12.41 6.15
N GLN A 211 -20.53 -13.58 5.54
CA GLN A 211 -20.90 -14.82 6.24
C GLN A 211 -19.81 -15.29 7.20
N HIS A 212 -18.53 -15.24 6.82
CA HIS A 212 -17.41 -15.54 7.73
C HIS A 212 -17.41 -14.61 8.94
N ALA A 213 -17.65 -13.30 8.73
CA ALA A 213 -17.71 -12.32 9.80
C ALA A 213 -18.99 -12.41 10.67
N GLY A 214 -20.03 -13.13 10.24
CA GLY A 214 -21.35 -13.12 10.88
C GLY A 214 -22.11 -11.79 10.73
N GLU A 215 -21.82 -11.05 9.66
CA GLU A 215 -22.25 -9.67 9.44
C GLU A 215 -22.96 -9.53 8.08
N ILE A 216 -23.64 -8.41 7.83
CA ILE A 216 -24.28 -8.09 6.52
C ILE A 216 -23.92 -6.70 5.96
N ASP A 217 -23.32 -5.84 6.79
CA ASP A 217 -22.84 -4.52 6.39
C ASP A 217 -21.31 -4.56 6.16
N PRO A 218 -20.78 -3.93 5.10
CA PRO A 218 -19.34 -3.97 4.82
C PRO A 218 -18.47 -3.26 5.87
N VAL A 219 -18.99 -2.27 6.62
CA VAL A 219 -18.25 -1.57 7.67
C VAL A 219 -18.20 -2.39 8.96
N THR A 220 -19.29 -3.09 9.31
CA THR A 220 -19.27 -4.05 10.43
C THR A 220 -18.38 -5.25 10.09
N THR A 221 -18.50 -5.80 8.88
CA THR A 221 -17.62 -6.86 8.35
C THR A 221 -16.15 -6.47 8.43
N MET A 222 -15.76 -5.29 7.91
CA MET A 222 -14.41 -4.71 7.99
C MET A 222 -13.87 -4.68 9.43
N ARG A 223 -14.72 -4.29 10.40
CA ARG A 223 -14.37 -4.22 11.82
C ARG A 223 -14.07 -5.59 12.40
N VAL A 224 -14.88 -6.60 12.07
CA VAL A 224 -14.73 -7.98 12.56
C VAL A 224 -13.44 -8.60 12.00
N ILE A 225 -13.28 -8.65 10.68
CA ILE A 225 -12.11 -9.31 10.06
C ILE A 225 -10.79 -8.62 10.40
N ARG A 226 -10.79 -7.31 10.69
CA ARG A 226 -9.59 -6.60 11.17
C ARG A 226 -9.17 -7.07 12.55
N ARG A 227 -10.12 -7.14 13.49
CA ARG A 227 -9.88 -7.62 14.87
C ARG A 227 -9.44 -9.08 14.88
N GLU A 228 -10.07 -9.90 14.04
CA GLU A 228 -9.68 -11.30 13.84
C GLU A 228 -8.23 -11.42 13.34
N LYS A 229 -7.85 -10.70 12.27
CA LYS A 229 -6.48 -10.70 11.74
C LYS A 229 -5.45 -10.20 12.75
N ASP A 230 -5.83 -9.30 13.66
CA ASP A 230 -4.93 -8.78 14.69
C ASP A 230 -4.64 -9.80 15.81
N GLN A 231 -5.48 -10.83 15.95
CA GLN A 231 -5.33 -11.94 16.91
C GLN A 231 -4.95 -13.27 16.23
N PHE A 232 -5.00 -13.33 14.90
CA PHE A 232 -4.77 -14.53 14.10
C PHE A 232 -3.35 -15.10 14.27
N LYS A 233 -3.27 -16.32 14.79
CA LYS A 233 -2.02 -17.08 14.89
C LYS A 233 -1.68 -17.65 13.51
N VAL A 234 -0.74 -17.01 12.82
CA VAL A 234 -0.32 -17.39 11.47
C VAL A 234 0.14 -18.86 11.43
N PRO A 235 -0.51 -19.73 10.62
CA PRO A 235 -0.09 -21.11 10.43
C PRO A 235 1.32 -21.22 9.84
N ARG A 236 2.04 -22.31 10.13
CA ARG A 236 3.42 -22.50 9.64
C ARG A 236 3.49 -22.88 8.16
N ASP A 237 2.47 -23.56 7.63
CA ASP A 237 2.44 -24.22 6.31
C ASP A 237 2.50 -23.31 5.08
#